data_AF-A0A1I3SJW1-F1
#
_entry.id   AF-A0A1I3SJW1-F1
#
_cell.length_a   1.000
_cell.length_b   1.000
_cell.length_c   1.000
_cell.angle_alpha   90.00
_cell.angle_beta   90.00
_cell.angle_gamma   90.00
#
_symmetry.space_group_name_H-M   'P 1'
#
loop_
_entity.id
_entity.type
_entity.pdbx_description
1 polymer ?
#
loop_
_entity_poly.entity_id
_entity_poly.type
_entity_poly.pdbx_seq_one_letter_code
_entity_poly.pdbx_strand_id
1 'polypeptide(L)'
;MRRVLVLVLAVVIAAGWRILNVRHGLPGVELLTAMSFAAVILVRSPAAALVPLVAAAASDLFLGVSDVQLFTLSAWLVTGYVGHHLARGGRVGGAVSIGFATFSSFWFYLWTNAGVWLVGRGHFYSAGLGGLVDSWVAGLPFLRNALVVNLIVVPVVTYLARQVDQQRCATSFAVPTFRRSPHTTGARVA
;
A
#
# COMPACT_ATOMS: atom_id res chain seq x y z
N MET A 1 -14.55 -14.70 2.60
CA MET A 1 -13.33 -15.45 2.20
C MET A 1 -12.47 -14.69 1.18
N ARG A 2 -12.97 -14.32 0.00
CA ARG A 2 -12.17 -13.66 -1.06
C ARG A 2 -11.42 -12.38 -0.64
N ARG A 3 -12.03 -11.51 0.17
CA ARG A 3 -11.38 -10.27 0.67
C ARG A 3 -10.17 -10.57 1.55
N VAL A 4 -10.32 -11.53 2.47
CA VAL A 4 -9.25 -11.99 3.36
C VAL A 4 -8.10 -12.58 2.54
N LEU A 5 -8.42 -13.40 1.53
CA LEU A 5 -7.40 -13.96 0.63
C LEU A 5 -6.57 -12.86 -0.06
N VAL A 6 -7.21 -11.80 -0.58
CA VAL A 6 -6.49 -10.67 -1.21
C VAL A 6 -5.56 -9.98 -0.20
N LEU A 7 -6.03 -9.74 1.03
CA LEU A 7 -5.21 -9.11 2.07
C LEU A 7 -4.01 -10.00 2.45
N VAL A 8 -4.24 -11.29 2.65
CA VAL A 8 -3.19 -12.25 2.98
C VAL A 8 -2.15 -12.33 1.86
N LEU A 9 -2.58 -12.43 0.60
CA LEU A 9 -1.65 -12.44 -0.54
C LEU A 9 -0.85 -11.14 -0.63
N ALA A 10 -1.49 -9.98 -0.45
CA ALA A 10 -0.79 -8.70 -0.45
C ALA A 10 0.28 -8.63 0.65
N VAL A 11 -0.03 -9.10 1.86
CA VAL A 11 0.91 -9.18 2.98
C VAL A 11 2.06 -10.13 2.67
N VAL A 12 1.78 -11.34 2.19
CA VAL A 12 2.80 -12.36 1.88
C VAL A 12 3.75 -11.89 0.77
N ILE A 13 3.21 -11.33 -0.31
CA ILE A 13 4.01 -10.79 -1.42
C ILE A 13 4.89 -9.64 -0.92
N ALA A 14 4.32 -8.71 -0.16
CA ALA A 14 5.06 -7.56 0.34
C ALA A 14 6.15 -7.95 1.35
N ALA A 15 5.85 -8.83 2.31
CA ALA A 15 6.82 -9.32 3.28
C ALA A 15 7.93 -10.13 2.61
N GLY A 16 7.59 -11.04 1.69
CA GLY A 16 8.55 -11.83 0.93
C GLY A 16 9.47 -10.96 0.09
N TRP A 17 8.91 -9.94 -0.59
CA TRP A 17 9.70 -8.98 -1.35
C TRP A 17 10.66 -8.19 -0.45
N ARG A 18 10.21 -7.71 0.71
CA ARG A 18 11.06 -7.00 1.67
C ARG A 18 12.23 -7.86 2.15
N ILE A 19 11.98 -9.13 2.48
CA ILE A 19 13.04 -10.06 2.88
C ILE A 19 14.06 -10.24 1.75
N LEU A 20 13.59 -10.43 0.51
CA LEU A 20 14.46 -10.60 -0.65
C LEU A 20 15.29 -9.34 -0.93
N ASN A 21 14.65 -8.17 -0.90
CA ASN A 21 15.31 -6.90 -1.12
C ASN A 21 16.44 -6.69 -0.12
N VAL A 22 16.16 -6.86 1.18
CA VAL A 22 17.16 -6.64 2.24
C VAL A 22 18.33 -7.62 2.09
N ARG A 23 18.08 -8.88 1.70
CA ARG A 23 19.14 -9.88 1.47
C ARG A 23 20.03 -9.57 0.26
N HIS A 24 19.49 -8.96 -0.79
CA HIS A 24 20.25 -8.60 -1.99
C HIS A 24 20.73 -7.14 -2.02
N GLY A 25 20.40 -6.34 -0.99
CA GLY A 25 20.82 -4.96 -0.87
C GLY A 25 20.29 -4.07 -1.99
N LEU A 26 18.98 -4.07 -2.24
CA LEU A 26 18.34 -3.27 -3.30
C LEU A 26 17.65 -2.01 -2.72
N PRO A 27 18.41 -0.98 -2.28
CA PRO A 27 17.85 0.17 -1.57
C PRO A 27 16.77 0.87 -2.40
N GLY A 28 15.63 1.14 -1.77
CA GLY A 28 14.51 1.89 -2.38
C GLY A 28 13.60 1.08 -3.30
N VAL A 29 13.84 -0.21 -3.56
CA VAL A 29 12.92 -1.03 -4.37
C VAL A 29 11.82 -1.63 -3.48
N GLU A 30 10.79 -0.87 -3.16
CA GLU A 30 9.80 -1.19 -2.12
C GLU A 30 8.43 -1.55 -2.73
N LEU A 31 7.78 -2.65 -2.30
CA LEU A 31 6.48 -3.11 -2.84
C LEU A 31 5.30 -2.97 -1.85
N LEU A 32 5.54 -2.80 -0.56
CA LEU A 32 4.53 -2.65 0.50
C LEU A 32 3.61 -1.47 0.18
N THR A 33 4.13 -0.35 -0.30
CA THR A 33 3.31 0.81 -0.71
C THR A 33 2.34 0.45 -1.84
N ALA A 34 2.84 -0.18 -2.91
CA ALA A 34 2.02 -0.57 -4.05
C ALA A 34 1.01 -1.68 -3.69
N MET A 35 1.41 -2.67 -2.91
CA MET A 35 0.53 -3.76 -2.46
C MET A 35 -0.57 -3.26 -1.51
N SER A 36 -0.24 -2.31 -0.63
CA SER A 36 -1.23 -1.60 0.20
C SER A 36 -2.27 -0.91 -0.67
N PHE A 37 -1.82 -0.12 -1.64
CA PHE A 37 -2.73 0.64 -2.51
C PHE A 37 -3.62 -0.28 -3.37
N ALA A 38 -3.05 -1.35 -3.92
CA ALA A 38 -3.81 -2.38 -4.65
C ALA A 38 -4.86 -3.06 -3.76
N ALA A 39 -4.48 -3.45 -2.54
CA ALA A 39 -5.40 -4.07 -1.58
C ALA A 39 -6.55 -3.12 -1.22
N VAL A 40 -6.26 -1.82 -1.05
CA VAL A 40 -7.26 -0.80 -0.77
C VAL A 40 -8.29 -0.72 -1.91
N ILE A 41 -7.85 -0.70 -3.17
CA ILE A 41 -8.75 -0.66 -4.34
C ILE A 41 -9.64 -1.91 -4.40
N LEU A 42 -9.06 -3.10 -4.19
CA LEU A 42 -9.76 -4.38 -4.36
C LEU A 42 -10.70 -4.76 -3.20
N VAL A 43 -10.37 -4.33 -1.98
CA VAL A 43 -11.07 -4.72 -0.75
C VAL A 43 -11.99 -3.62 -0.24
N ARG A 44 -11.68 -2.35 -0.50
CA ARG A 44 -12.42 -1.17 0.00
C ARG A 44 -12.61 -1.15 1.52
N SER A 45 -11.63 -1.67 2.26
CA SER A 45 -11.64 -1.72 3.73
C SER A 45 -10.49 -0.88 4.29
N PRO A 46 -10.66 -0.20 5.42
CA PRO A 46 -9.55 0.44 6.13
C PRO A 46 -8.48 -0.58 6.55
N ALA A 47 -8.83 -1.85 6.76
CA ALA A 47 -7.86 -2.90 7.05
C ALA A 47 -6.81 -3.08 5.94
N ALA A 48 -7.14 -2.74 4.69
CA ALA A 48 -6.19 -2.80 3.59
C ALA A 48 -5.06 -1.76 3.71
N ALA A 49 -5.31 -0.64 4.40
CA ALA A 49 -4.28 0.36 4.69
C ALA A 49 -3.24 -0.15 5.69
N LEU A 50 -3.54 -1.24 6.41
CA LEU A 50 -2.64 -1.85 7.39
C LEU A 50 -1.75 -2.96 6.81
N VAL A 51 -1.94 -3.33 5.55
CA VAL A 51 -1.07 -4.29 4.83
C VAL A 51 0.43 -4.00 5.01
N PRO A 52 0.94 -2.77 4.84
CA PRO A 52 2.37 -2.51 4.95
C PRO A 52 2.89 -2.68 6.39
N LEU A 53 2.07 -2.35 7.39
CA LEU A 53 2.41 -2.51 8.81
C LEU A 53 2.51 -3.99 9.19
N VAL A 54 1.52 -4.79 8.76
CA VAL A 54 1.51 -6.25 9.02
C VAL A 54 2.64 -6.94 8.26
N ALA A 55 2.89 -6.56 7.01
CA ALA A 55 3.99 -7.11 6.22
C ALA A 55 5.35 -6.79 6.83
N ALA A 56 5.56 -5.55 7.29
CA ALA A 56 6.77 -5.14 7.99
C ALA A 56 6.97 -5.99 9.26
N ALA A 57 5.97 -6.03 10.15
CA ALA A 57 6.04 -6.81 11.38
C ALA A 57 6.32 -8.30 11.12
N ALA A 58 5.69 -8.89 10.10
CA ALA A 58 5.95 -10.28 9.72
C ALA A 58 7.37 -10.50 9.19
N SER A 59 7.89 -9.58 8.37
CA SER A 59 9.26 -9.67 7.85
C SER A 59 10.34 -9.42 8.90
N ASP A 60 10.05 -8.58 9.90
CA ASP A 60 11.00 -8.24 10.96
C ASP A 60 11.29 -9.44 11.89
N LEU A 61 10.40 -10.45 11.91
CA LEU A 61 10.67 -11.74 12.55
C LEU A 61 11.90 -12.46 11.95
N PHE A 62 12.27 -12.13 10.71
CA PHE A 62 13.42 -12.71 10.01
C PHE A 62 14.59 -11.74 9.86
N LEU A 63 14.32 -10.44 9.79
CA LEU A 63 15.31 -9.40 9.53
C LEU A 63 15.83 -8.71 10.79
N GLY A 64 15.11 -8.85 11.92
CA GLY A 64 15.30 -8.02 13.10
C GLY A 64 14.59 -6.67 12.99
N VAL A 65 14.46 -5.98 14.11
CA VAL A 65 13.84 -4.65 14.20
C VAL A 65 14.92 -3.59 14.11
N SER A 66 14.72 -2.58 13.24
CA SER A 66 15.66 -1.46 13.08
C SER A 66 15.40 -0.32 14.08
N ASP A 67 16.42 0.47 14.40
CA ASP A 67 16.27 1.62 15.32
C ASP A 67 15.34 2.71 14.76
N VAL A 68 15.25 2.80 13.42
CA VAL A 68 14.36 3.74 12.71
C VAL A 68 12.98 3.15 12.42
N GLN A 69 12.65 1.97 12.97
CA GLN A 69 11.42 1.25 12.66
C GLN A 69 10.18 2.10 12.91
N LEU A 70 10.12 2.86 14.02
CA LEU A 70 8.97 3.71 14.34
C LEU A 70 8.69 4.73 13.23
N PHE A 71 9.73 5.27 12.59
CA PHE A 71 9.58 6.18 11.45
C PHE A 71 9.08 5.45 10.21
N THR A 72 9.57 4.25 9.93
CA THR A 72 9.08 3.46 8.77
C THR A 72 7.62 3.05 8.92
N LEU A 73 7.21 2.59 10.11
CA LEU A 73 5.83 2.19 10.40
C LEU A 73 4.88 3.39 10.34
N SER A 74 5.26 4.52 10.93
CA SER A 74 4.45 5.75 10.87
C SER A 74 4.38 6.34 9.46
N ALA A 75 5.45 6.26 8.66
CA ALA A 75 5.39 6.63 7.24
C ALA A 75 4.34 5.80 6.51
N TRP A 76 4.36 4.48 6.67
CA TRP A 76 3.37 3.59 6.03
C TRP A 76 1.96 3.76 6.57
N LEU A 77 1.78 4.13 7.83
CA LEU A 77 0.47 4.46 8.37
C LEU A 77 -0.14 5.65 7.62
N VAL A 78 0.66 6.70 7.38
CA VAL A 78 0.23 7.89 6.63
C VAL A 78 -0.01 7.56 5.15
N THR A 79 0.89 6.82 4.50
CA THR A 79 0.68 6.44 3.09
C THR A 79 -0.54 5.53 2.92
N GLY A 80 -0.76 4.59 3.83
CA GLY A 80 -1.94 3.73 3.86
C GLY A 80 -3.23 4.52 4.07
N TYR A 81 -3.22 5.48 5.00
CA TYR A 81 -4.35 6.39 5.24
C TYR A 81 -4.69 7.19 3.98
N VAL A 82 -3.71 7.90 3.39
CA VAL A 82 -3.92 8.68 2.17
C VAL A 82 -4.42 7.79 1.04
N GLY A 83 -3.82 6.60 0.86
CA GLY A 83 -4.25 5.63 -0.14
C GLY A 83 -5.70 5.19 0.05
N HIS A 84 -6.11 4.90 1.29
CA HIS A 84 -7.51 4.59 1.62
C HIS A 84 -8.46 5.71 1.24
N HIS A 85 -8.14 6.94 1.64
CA HIS A 85 -8.99 8.10 1.36
C HIS A 85 -9.14 8.36 -0.15
N LEU A 86 -8.05 8.26 -0.92
CA LEU A 86 -8.09 8.41 -2.39
C LEU A 86 -8.94 7.32 -3.06
N ALA A 87 -8.86 6.08 -2.57
CA ALA A 87 -9.55 4.95 -3.19
C ALA A 87 -11.01 4.80 -2.77
N ARG A 88 -11.41 5.34 -1.61
CA ARG A 88 -12.76 5.22 -1.07
C ARG A 88 -13.83 5.81 -2.00
N GLY A 89 -13.50 6.84 -2.77
CA GLY A 89 -14.40 7.47 -3.75
C GLY A 89 -14.60 6.69 -5.06
N GLY A 90 -13.96 5.52 -5.23
CA GLY A 90 -14.15 4.64 -6.38
C GLY A 90 -13.59 5.14 -7.72
N ARG A 91 -13.04 6.36 -7.77
CA ARG A 91 -12.53 7.02 -8.99
C ARG A 91 -11.00 7.10 -9.02
N VAL A 92 -10.31 5.99 -8.77
CA VAL A 92 -8.83 5.98 -8.83
C VAL A 92 -8.37 5.87 -10.29
N GLY A 93 -7.99 6.99 -10.89
CA GLY A 93 -7.45 7.06 -12.25
C GLY A 93 -5.93 6.90 -12.33
N GLY A 94 -5.39 6.88 -13.56
CA GLY A 94 -3.94 6.93 -13.78
C GLY A 94 -3.29 8.14 -13.12
N ALA A 95 -3.87 9.33 -13.29
CA ALA A 95 -3.39 10.56 -12.67
C ALA A 95 -3.36 10.50 -11.13
N VAL A 96 -4.41 9.95 -10.50
CA VAL A 96 -4.46 9.75 -9.04
C VAL A 96 -3.37 8.77 -8.58
N SER A 97 -3.14 7.72 -9.36
CA SER A 97 -2.12 6.71 -9.06
C SER A 97 -0.71 7.27 -9.14
N ILE A 98 -0.43 8.09 -10.16
CA ILE A 98 0.85 8.80 -10.31
C ILE A 98 1.04 9.80 -9.17
N GLY A 99 0.01 10.60 -8.85
CA GLY A 99 0.05 11.54 -7.73
C GLY A 99 0.32 10.84 -6.39
N PHE A 100 -0.34 9.70 -6.15
CA PHE A 100 -0.11 8.88 -4.97
C PHE A 100 1.31 8.27 -4.94
N ALA A 101 1.81 7.77 -6.06
CA ALA A 101 3.16 7.23 -6.19
C ALA A 101 4.22 8.29 -5.86
N THR A 102 4.08 9.50 -6.40
CA THR A 102 4.97 10.62 -6.11
C THR A 102 4.87 11.01 -4.63
N PHE A 103 3.67 11.27 -4.12
CA PHE A 103 3.45 11.65 -2.73
C PHE A 103 4.05 10.63 -1.76
N SER A 104 3.70 9.36 -1.92
CA SER A 104 4.16 8.30 -1.02
C SER A 104 5.67 8.14 -1.03
N SER A 105 6.33 8.25 -2.20
CA SER A 105 7.78 8.17 -2.31
C SER A 105 8.48 9.33 -1.60
N PHE A 106 8.05 10.56 -1.84
CA PHE A 106 8.63 11.75 -1.19
C PHE A 106 8.34 11.79 0.31
N TRP A 107 7.11 11.49 0.72
CA TRP A 107 6.71 11.44 2.13
C TRP A 107 7.54 10.41 2.89
N PHE A 108 7.62 9.17 2.37
CA PHE A 108 8.37 8.10 3.02
C PHE A 108 9.85 8.47 3.12
N TYR A 109 10.45 8.97 2.04
CA TYR A 109 11.85 9.41 2.03
C TYR A 109 12.12 10.52 3.05
N LEU A 110 11.36 11.63 3.01
CA LEU A 110 11.60 12.78 3.88
C LEU A 110 11.46 12.39 5.36
N TRP A 111 10.38 11.65 5.67
CA TRP A 111 10.07 11.26 7.05
C TRP A 111 11.04 10.22 7.61
N THR A 112 11.37 9.18 6.85
CA THR A 112 12.27 8.12 7.34
C THR A 112 13.70 8.60 7.49
N ASN A 113 14.20 9.45 6.60
CA ASN A 113 15.53 10.05 6.76
C ASN A 113 15.57 11.10 7.87
N ALA A 114 14.47 11.83 8.13
CA ALA A 114 14.37 12.64 9.34
C ALA A 114 14.48 11.75 10.60
N GLY A 115 13.92 10.54 10.56
CA GLY A 115 14.11 9.52 11.59
C GLY A 115 15.54 9.05 11.74
N VAL A 116 16.23 8.73 10.63
CA VAL A 116 17.65 8.36 10.63
C VAL A 116 18.50 9.44 11.28
N TRP A 117 18.27 10.70 10.89
CA TRP A 117 18.94 11.84 11.50
C TRP A 117 18.65 11.94 13.00
N LEU A 118 17.39 11.80 13.41
CA LEU A 118 17.01 11.94 14.82
C LEU A 118 17.62 10.84 15.69
N VAL A 119 17.60 9.59 15.22
CA VAL A 119 18.17 8.43 15.91
C VAL A 119 19.70 8.51 15.96
N GLY A 120 20.33 8.92 14.86
CA GLY A 120 21.78 9.07 14.75
C GLY A 120 22.34 10.43 15.18
N ARG A 121 21.51 11.27 15.80
CA ARG A 121 21.81 12.68 16.09
C ARG A 121 23.03 12.79 17.01
N GLY A 122 24.00 13.61 16.60
CA GLY A 122 25.25 13.81 17.35
C GLY A 122 26.28 12.68 17.21
N HIS A 123 25.96 11.62 16.45
CA HIS A 123 26.85 10.48 16.22
C HIS A 123 27.16 10.30 14.73
N PHE A 124 26.13 10.05 13.91
CA PHE A 124 26.24 9.87 12.47
C PHE A 124 26.01 11.16 11.69
N TYR A 125 25.13 12.02 12.22
CA TYR A 125 24.83 13.32 11.65
C TYR A 125 24.93 14.42 12.71
N SER A 126 25.27 15.63 12.28
CA SER A 126 25.30 16.78 13.18
C SER A 126 23.92 17.03 13.80
N ALA A 127 23.90 17.55 15.03
CA ALA A 127 22.66 17.88 15.73
C ALA A 127 21.95 19.12 15.14
N GLY A 128 22.59 19.89 14.26
CA GLY A 128 21.94 21.02 13.61
C GLY A 128 20.96 20.60 12.51
N LEU A 129 20.25 21.58 11.94
CA LEU A 129 19.49 21.38 10.70
C LEU A 129 20.39 20.95 9.52
N GLY A 130 21.69 21.27 9.58
CA GLY A 130 22.67 20.77 8.62
C GLY A 130 22.69 19.25 8.55
N GLY A 131 22.72 18.56 9.70
CA GLY A 131 22.70 17.09 9.72
C GLY A 131 21.41 16.47 9.19
N LEU A 132 20.28 17.17 9.30
CA LEU A 132 19.03 16.74 8.69
C LEU A 132 19.12 16.81 7.17
N VAL A 133 19.67 17.91 6.64
CA VAL A 133 19.94 18.06 5.21
C VAL A 133 20.93 17.01 4.73
N ASP A 134 22.01 16.74 5.48
CA ASP A 134 22.99 15.71 5.16
C ASP A 134 22.34 14.32 5.06
N SER A 135 21.41 14.00 5.97
CA SER A 135 20.67 12.74 5.94
C SER A 135 19.76 12.64 4.72
N TRP A 136 19.07 13.71 4.34
CA TRP A 136 18.30 13.75 3.10
C TRP A 136 19.20 13.57 1.88
N VAL A 137 20.28 14.35 1.76
CA VAL A 137 21.23 14.25 0.64
C VAL A 137 21.77 12.82 0.49
N ALA A 138 22.16 12.18 1.61
CA ALA A 138 22.60 10.79 1.62
C ALA A 138 21.52 9.79 1.18
N GLY A 139 20.25 10.08 1.46
CA GLY A 139 19.11 9.26 1.07
C GLY A 139 18.62 9.44 -0.38
N LEU A 140 19.18 10.35 -1.18
CA LEU A 140 18.74 10.59 -2.56
C LEU A 140 18.75 9.34 -3.46
N PRO A 141 19.74 8.43 -3.40
CA PRO A 141 19.71 7.19 -4.18
C PRO A 141 18.50 6.31 -3.84
N PHE A 142 18.10 6.28 -2.56
CA PHE A 142 16.89 5.58 -2.12
C PHE A 142 15.64 6.24 -2.72
N LEU A 143 15.53 7.57 -2.64
CA LEU A 143 14.40 8.30 -3.22
C LEU A 143 14.27 8.03 -4.72
N ARG A 144 15.38 8.07 -5.46
CA ARG A 144 15.39 7.80 -6.90
C ARG A 144 14.80 6.43 -7.21
N ASN A 145 15.27 5.40 -6.51
CA ASN A 145 14.80 4.03 -6.74
C ASN A 145 13.33 3.88 -6.34
N ALA A 146 12.94 4.39 -5.17
CA ALA A 146 11.56 4.34 -4.68
C ALA A 146 10.60 5.06 -5.61
N LEU A 147 10.98 6.24 -6.10
CA LEU A 147 10.16 7.03 -7.02
C LEU A 147 9.97 6.31 -8.35
N VAL A 148 11.05 5.81 -8.97
CA VAL A 148 10.97 5.09 -10.26
C VAL A 148 10.10 3.84 -10.11
N VAL A 149 10.33 3.04 -9.07
CA VAL A 149 9.57 1.82 -8.82
C VAL A 149 8.10 2.14 -8.58
N ASN A 150 7.77 3.11 -7.72
CA ASN A 150 6.39 3.46 -7.43
C ASN A 150 5.69 4.07 -8.65
N LEU A 151 6.36 4.91 -9.44
CA LEU A 151 5.80 5.50 -10.67
C LEU A 151 5.46 4.45 -11.74
N ILE A 152 6.09 3.28 -11.69
CA ILE A 152 5.78 2.16 -12.58
C ILE A 152 4.73 1.24 -11.93
N VAL A 153 5.03 0.74 -10.73
CA VAL A 153 4.26 -0.33 -10.10
C VAL A 153 2.88 0.17 -9.67
N VAL A 154 2.77 1.36 -9.06
CA VAL A 154 1.48 1.86 -8.53
C VAL A 154 0.45 2.05 -9.65
N PRO A 155 0.74 2.71 -10.79
CA PRO A 155 -0.20 2.78 -11.90
C PRO A 155 -0.56 1.41 -12.49
N VAL A 156 0.42 0.51 -12.63
CA VAL A 156 0.18 -0.85 -13.15
C VAL A 156 -0.77 -1.62 -12.23
N VAL A 157 -0.49 -1.69 -10.93
CA VAL A 157 -1.37 -2.43 -10.00
C VAL A 157 -2.73 -1.77 -9.88
N THR A 158 -2.82 -0.45 -10.00
CA THR A 158 -4.12 0.25 -10.04
C THR A 158 -4.91 -0.13 -11.28
N TYR A 159 -4.28 -0.13 -12.45
CA TYR A 159 -4.91 -0.55 -13.70
C TYR A 159 -5.41 -2.00 -13.60
N LEU A 160 -4.57 -2.93 -13.16
CA LEU A 160 -4.94 -4.33 -13.00
C LEU A 160 -6.07 -4.51 -11.97
N ALA A 161 -5.99 -3.83 -10.82
CA ALA A 161 -7.03 -3.87 -9.79
C ALA A 161 -8.38 -3.37 -10.33
N ARG A 162 -8.37 -2.35 -11.18
CA ARG A 162 -9.59 -1.83 -11.83
C ARG A 162 -10.18 -2.80 -12.85
N GLN A 163 -9.36 -3.48 -13.65
CA GLN A 163 -9.85 -4.51 -14.58
C GLN A 163 -10.58 -5.62 -13.81
N VAL A 164 -9.98 -6.07 -12.70
CA VAL A 164 -10.60 -7.07 -11.82
C VAL A 164 -11.92 -6.56 -11.22
N ASP A 165 -12.00 -5.29 -10.82
CA ASP A 165 -13.23 -4.71 -10.28
C ASP A 165 -14.33 -4.55 -11.34
N GLN A 166 -13.97 -4.17 -12.57
CA GLN A 166 -14.90 -4.08 -13.70
C GLN A 166 -15.47 -5.44 -14.09
N GLN A 167 -14.64 -6.49 -14.11
CA GLN A 167 -15.08 -7.87 -14.36
C GLN A 167 -16.07 -8.36 -13.29
N ARG A 168 -15.87 -7.97 -12.03
CA ARG A 168 -16.82 -8.29 -10.94
C ARG A 168 -18.18 -7.66 -11.19
N CYS A 169 -18.23 -6.42 -11.66
CA CYS A 169 -19.50 -5.79 -12.03
C CYS A 169 -20.15 -6.53 -13.20
N ALA A 170 -19.42 -6.78 -14.29
CA ALA A 170 -19.96 -7.45 -15.47
C ALA A 170 -20.55 -8.85 -15.15
N THR A 171 -19.83 -9.65 -14.36
CA THR A 171 -20.31 -10.99 -13.94
C THR A 171 -21.47 -10.93 -12.96
N SER A 172 -21.53 -9.92 -12.08
CA SER A 172 -22.67 -9.73 -11.17
C SER A 172 -23.96 -9.37 -11.90
N PHE A 173 -23.89 -8.75 -13.08
CA PHE A 173 -25.05 -8.48 -13.93
C PHE A 173 -25.45 -9.67 -14.82
N ALA A 174 -24.52 -10.58 -15.12
CA ALA A 174 -24.76 -11.75 -15.97
C ALA A 174 -25.45 -12.93 -15.25
N VAL A 175 -25.60 -12.87 -13.92
CA VAL A 175 -26.40 -13.84 -13.16
C VAL A 175 -27.81 -13.27 -12.97
N PRO A 176 -28.80 -13.63 -13.81
CA PRO A 176 -30.17 -13.27 -13.53
C PRO A 176 -30.59 -14.00 -12.25
N THR A 177 -30.80 -13.26 -11.17
CA THR A 177 -31.48 -13.77 -9.99
C THR A 177 -32.88 -14.17 -10.43
N PHE A 178 -33.10 -15.46 -10.65
CA PHE A 178 -34.43 -16.03 -10.85
C PHE A 178 -35.19 -15.92 -9.53
N ARG A 179 -35.74 -14.73 -9.27
CA ARG A 179 -36.63 -14.48 -8.15
C ARG A 179 -37.91 -15.25 -8.47
N ARG A 180 -38.07 -16.45 -7.91
CA ARG A 180 -39.35 -17.15 -7.94
C ARG A 180 -40.40 -16.22 -7.32
N SER A 181 -41.34 -15.75 -8.13
CA SER A 181 -42.56 -15.13 -7.62
C SER A 181 -43.26 -16.15 -6.70
N PRO A 182 -43.74 -15.75 -5.51
CA PRO A 182 -44.69 -16.57 -4.80
C PRO A 182 -45.93 -16.69 -5.67
N HIS A 183 -46.30 -17.93 -6.00
CA HIS A 183 -47.56 -18.23 -6.66
C HIS A 183 -48.71 -17.61 -5.87
N THR A 184 -49.45 -16.73 -6.53
CA THR A 184 -50.82 -16.38 -6.19
C THR A 184 -51.68 -17.64 -6.34
N THR A 185 -51.97 -18.32 -5.24
CA THR A 185 -53.10 -19.26 -5.20
C THR A 185 -54.33 -18.44 -4.83
N GLY A 186 -55.14 -18.13 -5.83
CA GLY A 186 -56.47 -17.60 -5.62
C GLY A 186 -57.36 -18.64 -4.94
N ALA A 187 -58.16 -18.18 -3.98
CA ALA A 187 -59.42 -18.79 -3.62
C ALA A 187 -60.43 -17.65 -3.44
N ARG A 188 -61.29 -17.47 -4.44
CA ARG A 188 -62.58 -16.78 -4.33
C ARG A 188 -63.65 -17.84 -4.07
N VAL A 189 -64.77 -17.38 -3.48
CA VAL A 189 -66.07 -18.07 -3.27
C VAL A 189 -66.05 -18.99 -2.03
N ALA A 190 -66.89 -18.85 -1.00
CA ALA A 190 -68.21 -18.24 -0.84
C ALA A 190 -68.34 -17.37 0.42
#